data_AF-A0A349VUB0-F1
#
_entry.id   AF-A0A349VUB0-F1
#
_cell.length_a   1.000
_cell.length_b   1.000
_cell.length_c   1.000
_cell.angle_alpha   90.00
_cell.angle_beta   90.00
_cell.angle_gamma   90.00
#
_symmetry.space_group_name_H-M   'P 1'
#
loop_
_entity.id
_entity.type
_entity.pdbx_description
1 polymer ?
#
loop_
_entity_poly.entity_id
_entity_poly.type
_entity_poly.pdbx_seq_one_letter_code
_entity_poly.pdbx_strand_id
1 'polypeptide(L)' 'MRIHFIQHEVFEAPGAYLAWAEKQQHEVTFSQVYQQDLLPDEIDSVDVLIIMGGPQSPDSSPSEYP' A
#
# COMPACT_ATOMS: atom_id res chain seq x y z
N MET A 1 -3.50 -11.54 -11.06
CA MET A 1 -3.22 -11.58 -9.62
C MET A 1 -3.91 -10.40 -8.97
N ARG A 2 -4.20 -10.51 -7.68
CA ARG A 2 -4.72 -9.43 -6.83
C ARG A 2 -3.56 -8.86 -6.04
N ILE A 3 -3.19 -7.64 -6.37
CA ILE A 3 -2.06 -6.94 -5.76
C ILE A 3 -2.61 -5.85 -4.87
N HIS A 4 -2.18 -5.87 -3.60
CA HIS A 4 -2.55 -4.85 -2.64
C HIS A 4 -1.34 -3.98 -2.29
N PHE A 5 -1.52 -2.67 -2.35
CA PHE A 5 -0.50 -1.69 -1.98
C PHE A 5 -0.82 -1.04 -0.64
N ILE A 6 0.16 -0.96 0.24
CA ILE A 6 0.11 -0.09 1.43
C ILE A 6 0.95 1.14 1.13
N GLN A 7 0.31 2.32 1.13
CA GLN A 7 0.96 3.61 0.85
C GLN A 7 0.98 4.48 2.11
N HIS A 8 2.18 4.84 2.58
CA HIS A 8 2.35 5.58 3.84
C HIS A 8 2.27 7.09 3.69
N GLU A 9 2.44 7.65 2.49
CA GLU A 9 2.36 9.08 2.24
C GLU A 9 2.04 9.40 0.77
N VAL A 10 1.52 10.61 0.51
CA VAL A 10 1.13 11.04 -0.85
C VAL A 10 2.30 10.97 -1.84
N PHE A 11 3.51 11.31 -1.39
CA PHE A 11 4.72 11.34 -2.21
C PHE A 11 5.41 9.98 -2.35
N GLU A 12 5.01 8.96 -1.59
CA GLU A 12 5.51 7.58 -1.66
C GLU A 12 4.72 6.77 -2.69
N ALA A 13 4.58 7.34 -3.89
CA ALA A 13 3.73 6.80 -4.94
C ALA A 13 4.22 5.42 -5.45
N PRO A 14 3.32 4.52 -5.84
CA PRO A 14 3.66 3.16 -6.30
C PRO A 14 4.44 3.11 -7.62
N GLY A 15 4.49 4.21 -8.37
CA GLY A 15 5.40 4.40 -9.51
C GLY A 15 5.42 3.23 -10.50
N ALA A 16 6.63 2.72 -10.77
CA ALA A 16 6.84 1.63 -11.72
C ALA A 16 6.12 0.32 -11.32
N TYR A 17 5.86 0.09 -10.03
CA TYR A 17 5.13 -1.10 -9.58
C TYR A 17 3.66 -1.05 -10.03
N LEU A 18 3.00 0.10 -9.87
CA LEU A 18 1.63 0.29 -10.35
C LEU A 18 1.56 0.16 -11.88
N ALA A 19 2.46 0.84 -12.59
CA ALA A 19 2.51 0.77 -14.05
C ALA A 19 2.73 -0.67 -14.56
N TRP A 20 3.55 -1.45 -13.86
CA TRP A 20 3.73 -2.86 -14.16
C TRP A 20 2.46 -3.69 -13.88
N ALA A 21 1.82 -3.52 -12.72
CA ALA A 21 0.62 -4.25 -12.35
C ALA A 21 -0.54 -3.98 -13.33
N GLU A 22 -0.75 -2.72 -13.70
CA GLU A 22 -1.75 -2.32 -14.69
C GLU A 22 -1.44 -2.91 -16.07
N LYS A 23 -0.17 -2.85 -16.51
CA LYS A 23 0.26 -3.43 -17.79
C LYS A 23 0.05 -4.94 -17.85
N GLN A 24 0.22 -5.64 -16.73
CA GLN A 24 -0.05 -7.09 -16.63
C GLN A 24 -1.53 -7.41 -16.36
N GLN A 25 -2.40 -6.40 -16.35
CA GLN A 25 -3.83 -6.53 -16.07
C GLN A 25 -4.10 -7.27 -14.75
N HIS A 26 -3.31 -6.96 -13.72
CA HIS A 26 -3.57 -7.40 -12.37
C HIS A 26 -4.65 -6.53 -11.72
N GLU A 27 -5.42 -7.11 -10.81
CA GLU A 27 -6.35 -6.35 -9.98
C GLU A 27 -5.52 -5.64 -8.91
N VAL A 28 -5.74 -4.33 -8.76
CA VAL A 28 -4.95 -3.49 -7.85
C VAL A 28 -5.88 -2.85 -6.84
N THR A 29 -5.51 -2.95 -5.57
CA THR A 29 -6.17 -2.31 -4.44
C THR A 29 -5.15 -1.57 -3.58
N PHE A 30 -5.63 -0.62 -2.78
CA PHE A 30 -4.79 0.24 -1.95
C PHE A 30 -5.36 0.35 -0.53
N SER A 31 -4.47 0.46 0.45
CA SER A 31 -4.71 1.11 1.73
C SER A 31 -3.79 2.33 1.83
N GLN A 32 -4.37 3.53 1.71
CA GLN A 32 -3.66 4.79 1.87
C GLN A 32 -3.70 5.19 3.35
N VAL A 33 -2.79 4.63 4.15
CA VAL A 33 -2.87 4.71 5.61
C VAL A 33 -2.77 6.14 6.16
N TYR A 34 -2.12 7.05 5.43
CA TYR A 34 -2.11 8.50 5.74
C TYR A 34 -3.48 9.19 5.61
N GLN A 35 -4.45 8.51 4.97
CA GLN A 35 -5.86 8.92 4.93
C GLN A 35 -6.72 8.12 5.91
N GLN A 36 -6.09 7.33 6.79
CA GLN A 36 -6.76 6.45 7.75
C GLN A 36 -7.57 5.31 7.10
N ASP A 37 -7.21 4.93 5.87
CA ASP A 37 -7.73 3.71 5.26
C ASP A 37 -7.39 2.50 6.14
N LEU A 38 -8.36 1.58 6.26
CA LEU A 38 -8.13 0.32 6.95
C LEU A 38 -7.22 -0.58 6.11
N LEU A 39 -6.42 -1.39 6.80
CA LEU A 39 -5.71 -2.50 6.18
C LEU A 39 -6.71 -3.63 5.87
N PRO A 40 -6.43 -4.50 4.88
CA PRO A 40 -7.26 -5.68 4.63
C PRO A 40 -7.36 -6.56 5.88
N ASP A 41 -8.58 -6.90 6.30
CA ASP A 41 -8.82 -7.81 7.43
C ASP A 41 -8.44 -9.27 7.10
N GLU A 42 -8.47 -9.63 5.80
CA GLU A 42 -8.23 -10.98 5.30
C GLU A 42 -7.21 -10.96 4.15
N ILE A 43 -6.39 -12.02 4.07
CA ILE A 43 -5.36 -12.17 3.04
C ILE A 43 -5.82 -13.00 1.84
N ASP A 44 -7.00 -13.64 1.92
CA ASP A 44 -7.52 -14.52 0.88
C ASP A 44 -7.76 -13.80 -0.45
N SER A 45 -7.85 -12.46 -0.41
CA SER A 45 -7.98 -11.55 -1.55
C SER A 45 -6.65 -11.01 -2.08
N VAL A 46 -5.50 -11.37 -1.51
CA VAL A 46 -4.19 -10.79 -1.82
C VAL A 46 -3.20 -11.87 -2.27
N ASP A 47 -2.81 -11.82 -3.54
CA ASP A 47 -1.76 -12.70 -4.08
C ASP A 47 -0.36 -12.09 -3.88
N VAL A 48 -0.27 -10.75 -3.88
CA VAL A 48 0.98 -9.99 -3.67
C VAL A 48 0.68 -8.75 -2.82
N LEU A 49 1.44 -8.56 -1.74
CA LEU A 49 1.41 -7.36 -0.91
C LEU A 49 2.65 -6.51 -1.19
N ILE A 50 2.47 -5.25 -1.56
CA ILE A 50 3.56 -4.28 -1.77
C ILE A 50 3.44 -3.18 -0.73
N ILE A 51 4.51 -2.98 0.04
CA ILE A 51 4.59 -1.95 1.07
C ILE A 51 5.50 -0.84 0.55
N MET A 52 4.94 0.35 0.36
CA MET A 52 5.69 1.50 -0.12
C MET A 52 6.61 2.07 0.96
N GLY A 53 7.51 2.98 0.57
CA GLY A 53 8.29 3.77 1.52
C GLY A 53 7.41 4.67 2.39
N GLY A 54 8.05 5.45 3.25
CA GLY A 54 7.39 6.34 4.20
C GLY A 54 8.41 7.17 4.98
N PRO A 55 8.06 8.38 5.45
CA PRO A 55 8.89 9.15 6.38
C PRO A 55 8.98 8.53 7.78
N GLN A 56 8.19 7.51 8.08
CA GLN A 56 8.10 6.84 9.37
C GLN A 56 9.30 5.93 9.65
N SER A 57 9.57 5.68 10.94
CA SER A 57 10.35 4.53 11.40
C SER A 57 9.42 3.32 11.63
N PRO A 58 9.89 2.07 11.49
CA PRO A 58 9.14 0.90 11.97
C PRO A 58 8.80 0.96 13.47
N ASP A 59 9.54 1.74 14.26
CA ASP A 59 9.28 1.97 15.69
C ASP A 59 8.37 3.18 15.97
N SER A 60 7.97 3.92 14.93
CA SER A 60 7.08 5.08 15.08
C SER A 60 5.68 4.65 15.50
N SER A 61 5.01 5.49 16.29
CA SER A 61 3.64 5.20 16.70
C SER A 61 2.62 5.88 15.76
N PRO A 62 1.38 5.34 15.67
CA PRO A 62 0.30 5.99 14.93
C PRO A 62 -0.07 7.40 15.46
N SER A 63 0.36 7.77 16.67
CA SER A 63 0.13 9.14 17.17
C SER A 63 1.13 10.15 16.59
N GLU A 64 2.29 9.69 16.12
CA GLU A 64 3.31 10.53 15.47
C GLU A 64 3.05 10.69 13.97
N TYR A 65 2.48 9.66 13.35
CA TYR A 65 2.12 9.61 11.94
C TYR A 65 0.71 9.01 11.80
N PRO A 66 -0.33 9.85 11.74
CA PRO A 66 -1.72 9.41 11.65
C PRO A 66 -2.12 8.88 10.28
#